data_AF-A0A553FD81-F1
#
_entry.id   AF-A0A553FD81-F1
#
_cell.length_a   1.000
_cell.length_b   1.000
_cell.length_c   1.000
_cell.angle_alpha   90.00
_cell.angle_beta   90.00
_cell.angle_gamma   90.00
#
_symmetry.space_group_name_H-M   'P 1'
#
loop_
_entity.id
_entity.type
_entity.pdbx_description
1 polymer ?
#
loop_
_entity_poly.entity_id
_entity_poly.type
_entity_poly.pdbx_seq_one_letter_code
_entity_poly.pdbx_strand_id
1 'polypeptide(L)'
;MKRSITITSSLIALLSFPAFTAGQHTYKFEAGDSSLATELCVAAVSNDLVTTKRKIRSIGLMDSVSSMSKVKHATLKISCNNMNMTAFTAKYGASDTFDYLNRKGASQYRINEQEVKIIDLARQQRAALGGETLIIVSSK
;
A
#
# COMPACT_ATOMS: atom_id res chain seq x y z
N MET A 1 45.15 -59.47 -15.50
CA MET A 1 44.72 -58.46 -14.51
C MET A 1 43.35 -57.92 -14.94
N LYS A 2 42.27 -58.27 -14.22
CA LYS A 2 40.90 -57.80 -14.50
C LYS A 2 40.65 -56.53 -13.69
N ARG A 3 40.31 -55.41 -14.35
CA ARG A 3 39.86 -54.18 -13.67
C ARG A 3 38.34 -54.09 -13.79
N SER A 4 37.64 -54.31 -12.69
CA SER A 4 36.23 -53.95 -12.55
C SER A 4 36.15 -52.51 -12.09
N ILE A 5 35.40 -51.67 -12.81
CA ILE A 5 35.04 -50.32 -12.39
C ILE A 5 33.53 -50.33 -12.16
N THR A 6 33.14 -50.27 -10.89
CA THR A 6 31.75 -50.21 -10.42
C THR A 6 31.23 -48.79 -10.62
N ILE A 7 30.21 -48.62 -11.46
CA ILE A 7 29.52 -47.33 -11.66
C ILE A 7 28.40 -47.23 -10.61
N THR A 8 28.59 -46.39 -9.60
CA THR A 8 27.55 -46.04 -8.63
C THR A 8 26.64 -44.96 -9.21
N SER A 9 25.40 -45.34 -9.54
CA SER A 9 24.35 -44.44 -10.02
C SER A 9 23.65 -43.78 -8.82
N SER A 10 23.84 -42.47 -8.66
CA SER A 10 23.19 -41.66 -7.62
C SER A 10 21.85 -41.14 -8.14
N LEU A 11 20.75 -41.65 -7.59
CA LEU A 11 19.38 -41.22 -7.89
C LEU A 11 19.10 -39.88 -7.20
N ILE A 12 19.03 -38.79 -7.97
CA ILE A 12 18.64 -37.46 -7.46
C ILE A 12 17.11 -37.38 -7.48
N ALA A 13 16.49 -37.50 -6.30
CA ALA A 13 15.05 -37.26 -6.14
C ALA A 13 14.77 -35.75 -6.17
N LEU A 14 14.22 -35.26 -7.30
CA LEU A 14 13.72 -33.90 -7.45
C LEU A 14 12.43 -33.75 -6.62
N LEU A 15 12.55 -33.19 -5.41
CA LEU A 15 11.42 -32.72 -4.62
C LEU A 15 10.74 -31.57 -5.35
N SER A 16 9.65 -31.90 -6.04
CA SER A 16 8.76 -30.93 -6.68
C SER A 16 7.84 -30.34 -5.59
N PHE A 17 8.25 -29.24 -4.96
CA PHE A 17 7.33 -28.50 -4.10
C PHE A 17 6.24 -27.86 -4.97
N PRO A 18 4.95 -28.09 -4.73
CA PRO A 18 3.91 -27.35 -5.42
C PRO A 18 4.07 -25.87 -5.04
N ALA A 19 4.39 -25.05 -6.03
CA ALA A 19 4.34 -23.61 -5.86
C ALA A 19 2.88 -23.24 -5.59
N PHE A 20 2.56 -22.94 -4.33
CA PHE A 20 1.31 -22.29 -3.98
C PHE A 20 1.30 -20.94 -4.72
N THR A 21 0.58 -20.86 -5.84
CA THR A 21 0.24 -19.59 -6.45
C THR A 21 -0.73 -18.91 -5.50
N ALA A 22 -0.20 -18.17 -4.53
CA ALA A 22 -0.99 -17.32 -3.67
C ALA A 22 -1.75 -16.34 -4.58
N GLY A 23 -3.08 -16.49 -4.64
CA GLY A 23 -3.92 -15.52 -5.33
C GLY A 23 -3.64 -14.14 -4.73
N GLN A 24 -3.19 -13.20 -5.53
CA GLN A 24 -2.97 -11.85 -5.03
C GLN A 24 -4.35 -11.22 -4.82
N HIS A 25 -4.82 -11.12 -3.57
CA HIS A 25 -6.03 -10.35 -3.27
C HIS A 25 -5.80 -8.90 -3.68
N THR A 26 -6.62 -8.38 -4.57
CA THR A 26 -6.52 -7.01 -5.06
C THR A 26 -7.61 -6.14 -4.43
N TYR A 27 -7.25 -4.91 -4.09
CA TYR A 27 -8.22 -3.88 -3.75
C TYR A 27 -8.47 -3.01 -4.97
N LYS A 28 -9.74 -2.73 -5.24
CA LYS A 28 -10.15 -1.67 -6.16
C LYS A 28 -10.66 -0.51 -5.34
N PHE A 29 -10.18 0.70 -5.64
CA PHE A 29 -10.61 1.91 -4.93
C PHE A 29 -11.44 2.76 -5.88
N GLU A 30 -12.66 3.09 -5.48
CA GLU A 30 -13.53 3.99 -6.24
C GLU A 30 -13.95 5.17 -5.37
N ALA A 31 -14.06 6.33 -5.99
CA ALA A 31 -14.50 7.54 -5.32
C ALA A 31 -16.00 7.45 -5.00
N GLY A 32 -16.37 7.73 -3.76
CA GLY A 32 -17.77 7.82 -3.33
C GLY A 32 -18.43 9.16 -3.70
N ASP A 33 -17.61 10.17 -4.02
CA ASP A 33 -18.03 11.50 -4.47
C ASP A 33 -16.95 12.13 -5.36
N SER A 34 -17.26 13.24 -6.02
CA SER A 34 -16.36 13.95 -6.95
C SER A 34 -15.56 15.08 -6.28
N SER A 35 -15.43 15.08 -4.95
CA SER A 35 -14.66 16.12 -4.25
C SER A 35 -13.15 15.92 -4.45
N LEU A 36 -12.40 17.03 -4.49
CA LEU A 36 -10.94 16.99 -4.60
C LEU A 36 -10.30 16.17 -3.46
N ALA A 37 -10.88 16.23 -2.26
CA ALA A 37 -10.40 15.50 -1.09
C ALA A 37 -10.63 13.98 -1.23
N THR A 38 -11.80 13.56 -1.73
CA THR A 38 -12.08 12.14 -2.00
C THR A 38 -11.18 11.60 -3.11
N GLU A 39 -11.02 12.34 -4.20
CA GLU A 39 -10.10 11.94 -5.27
C GLU A 39 -8.63 11.91 -4.82
N LEU A 40 -8.24 12.77 -3.87
CA LEU A 40 -6.92 12.70 -3.24
C LEU A 40 -6.77 11.43 -2.42
N CYS A 41 -7.78 11.06 -1.62
CA CYS A 41 -7.77 9.82 -0.85
C CYS A 41 -7.66 8.59 -1.77
N VAL A 42 -8.37 8.57 -2.90
CA VAL A 42 -8.26 7.49 -3.91
C VAL A 42 -6.87 7.44 -4.51
N ALA A 43 -6.31 8.57 -4.97
CA ALA A 43 -4.95 8.60 -5.52
C ALA A 43 -3.91 8.13 -4.50
N ALA A 44 -4.08 8.53 -3.24
CA ALA A 44 -3.17 8.18 -2.15
C ALA A 44 -3.18 6.67 -1.89
N VAL A 45 -4.35 6.06 -1.74
CA VAL A 45 -4.48 4.63 -1.41
C VAL A 45 -4.20 3.71 -2.59
N SER A 46 -4.37 4.19 -3.83
CA SER A 46 -3.96 3.49 -5.05
C SER A 46 -2.44 3.57 -5.31
N ASN A 47 -1.68 4.16 -4.37
CA ASN A 47 -0.25 4.39 -4.47
C ASN A 47 0.19 5.26 -5.67
N ASP A 48 -0.70 6.13 -6.18
CA ASP A 48 -0.36 7.09 -7.23
C ASP A 48 0.24 8.35 -6.62
N LEU A 49 1.55 8.30 -6.35
CA LEU A 49 2.29 9.40 -5.73
C LEU A 49 2.29 10.68 -6.58
N VAL A 50 2.28 10.57 -7.90
CA VAL A 50 2.31 11.71 -8.82
C VAL A 50 0.99 12.48 -8.72
N THR A 51 -0.13 11.77 -8.86
CA THR A 51 -1.46 12.38 -8.71
C THR A 51 -1.69 12.89 -7.30
N THR A 52 -1.23 12.16 -6.27
CA THR A 52 -1.30 12.61 -4.87
C THR A 52 -0.60 13.95 -4.68
N LYS A 53 0.66 14.07 -5.12
CA LYS A 53 1.42 15.34 -5.04
C LYS A 53 0.73 16.47 -5.79
N ARG A 54 0.21 16.19 -6.98
CA ARG A 54 -0.52 17.18 -7.80
C ARG A 54 -1.78 17.67 -7.08
N LYS A 55 -2.62 16.76 -6.58
CA LYS A 55 -3.85 17.10 -5.86
C LYS A 55 -3.56 17.87 -4.56
N ILE A 56 -2.52 17.50 -3.81
CA ILE A 56 -2.10 18.26 -2.62
C ILE A 56 -1.72 19.71 -2.96
N ARG A 57 -1.08 19.95 -4.11
CA ARG A 57 -0.75 21.33 -4.54
C ARG A 57 -2.00 22.17 -4.82
N SER A 58 -3.08 21.52 -5.25
CA SER A 58 -4.37 22.12 -5.58
C SER A 58 -5.30 22.31 -4.38
N ILE A 59 -4.93 21.83 -3.18
CA ILE A 59 -5.69 22.14 -1.95
C ILE A 59 -5.56 23.65 -1.72
N GLY A 60 -6.70 24.34 -1.49
CA GLY A 60 -6.92 25.79 -1.51
C GLY A 60 -6.12 26.66 -0.52
N LEU A 61 -4.83 26.42 -0.44
CA LEU A 61 -3.83 27.22 0.23
C LEU A 61 -3.15 28.14 -0.79
N MET A 62 -2.73 29.32 -0.34
CA MET A 62 -2.05 30.30 -1.18
C MET A 62 -0.82 29.68 -1.88
N ASP A 63 -0.51 30.15 -3.09
CA ASP A 63 0.61 29.63 -3.90
C ASP A 63 1.99 29.84 -3.24
N SER A 64 2.11 30.82 -2.35
CA SER A 64 3.32 31.09 -1.56
C SER A 64 3.58 30.04 -0.46
N VAL A 65 2.63 29.15 -0.17
CA VAL A 65 2.77 28.14 0.88
C VAL A 65 3.68 27.01 0.41
N SER A 66 4.70 26.70 1.21
CA SER A 66 5.65 25.62 0.91
C SER A 66 4.94 24.28 0.68
N SER A 67 5.49 23.46 -0.21
CA SER A 67 4.99 22.10 -0.47
C SER A 67 4.83 21.28 0.81
N MET A 68 5.77 21.40 1.76
CA MET A 68 5.69 20.71 3.05
C MET A 68 4.50 21.18 3.88
N SER A 69 4.23 22.48 3.93
CA SER A 69 3.07 23.03 4.63
C SER A 69 1.76 22.56 3.99
N LYS A 70 1.70 22.44 2.66
CA LYS A 70 0.53 21.89 1.95
C LYS A 70 0.28 20.41 2.32
N VAL A 71 1.33 19.58 2.39
CA VAL A 71 1.20 18.17 2.82
C VAL A 71 0.76 18.06 4.28
N LYS A 72 1.36 18.87 5.18
CA LYS A 72 0.94 18.93 6.59
C LYS A 72 -0.53 19.30 6.71
N HIS A 73 -0.97 20.32 5.98
CA HIS A 73 -2.37 20.73 6.00
C HIS A 73 -3.29 19.63 5.48
N ALA A 74 -2.95 18.99 4.35
CA ALA A 74 -3.73 17.87 3.80
C ALA A 74 -3.89 16.74 4.81
N THR A 75 -2.77 16.30 5.42
CA THR A 75 -2.78 15.20 6.41
C THR A 75 -3.49 15.57 7.71
N LEU A 76 -3.55 16.86 8.09
CA LEU A 76 -4.31 17.33 9.25
C LEU A 76 -5.82 17.43 9.00
N LYS A 77 -6.21 17.84 7.79
CA LYS A 77 -7.57 18.28 7.49
C LYS A 77 -8.40 17.29 6.72
N ILE A 78 -7.77 16.34 6.03
CA ILE A 78 -8.47 15.36 5.19
C ILE A 78 -8.38 13.99 5.85
N SER A 79 -9.54 13.40 6.13
CA SER A 79 -9.66 12.02 6.56
C SER A 79 -10.25 11.17 5.43
N CYS A 80 -9.67 10.00 5.18
CA CYS A 80 -10.12 9.03 4.19
C CYS A 80 -10.81 7.86 4.92
N ASN A 81 -12.10 7.64 4.67
CA ASN A 81 -12.90 6.62 5.38
C ASN A 81 -12.73 6.66 6.92
N ASN A 82 -12.78 7.86 7.48
CA ASN A 82 -12.61 8.16 8.91
C ASN A 82 -11.20 7.84 9.48
N MET A 83 -10.18 7.68 8.64
CA MET A 83 -8.78 7.56 9.03
C MET A 83 -7.96 8.73 8.48
N ASN A 84 -6.93 9.17 9.18
CA ASN A 84 -5.99 10.10 8.57
C ASN A 84 -5.34 9.46 7.33
N MET A 85 -4.99 10.28 6.34
CA MET A 85 -4.50 9.79 5.05
C MET A 85 -3.24 8.91 5.18
N THR A 86 -2.33 9.19 6.11
CA THR A 86 -1.13 8.37 6.35
C THR A 86 -1.50 6.96 6.82
N ALA A 87 -2.37 6.85 7.83
CA ALA A 87 -2.86 5.55 8.31
C ALA A 87 -3.66 4.80 7.24
N PHE A 88 -4.44 5.52 6.44
CA PHE A 88 -5.19 4.93 5.33
C PHE A 88 -4.25 4.29 4.30
N THR A 89 -3.21 5.01 3.87
CA THR A 89 -2.20 4.48 2.94
C THR A 89 -1.43 3.30 3.51
N ALA A 90 -1.09 3.32 4.81
CA ALA A 90 -0.45 2.20 5.48
C ALA A 90 -1.34 0.95 5.49
N LYS A 91 -2.62 1.11 5.85
CA LYS A 91 -3.58 0.00 5.95
C LYS A 91 -3.71 -0.80 4.66
N TYR A 92 -3.71 -0.12 3.51
CA TYR A 92 -3.91 -0.75 2.22
C TYR A 92 -2.60 -1.02 1.45
N GLY A 93 -1.44 -0.71 2.04
CA GLY A 93 -0.14 -1.04 1.47
C GLY A 93 0.30 -0.12 0.32
N ALA A 94 -0.12 1.15 0.33
CA ALA A 94 0.30 2.16 -0.64
C ALA A 94 1.65 2.76 -0.26
N SER A 95 2.73 1.99 -0.43
CA SER A 95 4.06 2.27 0.13
C SER A 95 4.62 3.64 -0.22
N ASP A 96 4.68 4.01 -1.50
CA ASP A 96 5.34 5.25 -1.94
C ASP A 96 4.60 6.49 -1.43
N THR A 97 3.27 6.39 -1.40
CA THR A 97 2.41 7.46 -0.92
C THR A 97 2.45 7.54 0.60
N PHE A 98 2.39 6.39 1.29
CA PHE A 98 2.58 6.30 2.72
C PHE A 98 3.90 6.94 3.15
N ASP A 99 5.04 6.54 2.57
CA ASP A 99 6.37 7.06 2.90
C ASP A 99 6.44 8.58 2.74
N TYR A 100 5.86 9.10 1.66
CA TYR A 100 5.80 10.52 1.39
C TYR A 100 4.99 11.27 2.45
N LEU A 101 3.78 10.79 2.76
CA LEU A 101 2.88 11.40 3.73
C LEU A 101 3.40 11.28 5.17
N ASN A 102 3.97 10.12 5.53
CA ASN A 102 4.58 9.86 6.82
C ASN A 102 5.80 10.77 7.05
N ARG A 103 6.62 10.98 6.01
CA ARG A 103 7.80 11.85 6.08
C ARG A 103 7.45 13.34 6.12
N LYS A 104 6.52 13.81 5.29
CA LYS A 104 6.25 15.23 5.04
C LYS A 104 5.00 15.78 5.72
N GLY A 105 4.09 14.91 6.15
CA GLY A 105 2.83 15.26 6.78
C GLY A 105 2.95 15.69 8.23
N ALA A 106 1.80 15.76 8.89
CA ALA A 106 1.69 16.13 10.29
C ALA A 106 2.40 15.12 11.18
N SER A 107 3.27 15.60 12.07
CA SER A 107 4.05 14.75 12.97
C SER A 107 3.19 13.89 13.89
N GLN A 108 1.99 14.35 14.26
CA GLN A 108 1.05 13.61 15.11
C GLN A 108 0.48 12.34 14.46
N TYR A 109 0.58 12.20 13.13
CA TYR A 109 0.14 11.01 12.40
C TYR A 109 1.29 10.18 11.86
N ARG A 110 2.51 10.42 12.36
CA ARG A 110 3.65 9.60 11.99
C ARG A 110 3.50 8.18 12.53
N ILE A 111 3.75 7.21 11.67
CA ILE A 111 3.76 5.78 11.99
C ILE A 111 5.22 5.34 11.92
N ASN A 112 5.72 4.74 13.00
CA ASN A 112 7.06 4.18 13.03
C ASN A 112 7.04 2.78 12.41
N GLU A 113 7.56 2.64 11.19
CA GLU A 113 7.62 1.37 10.45
C GLU A 113 8.44 0.29 11.15
N GLN A 114 9.38 0.68 12.02
CA GLN A 114 10.23 -0.22 12.77
C GLN A 114 9.52 -0.86 13.97
N GLU A 115 8.43 -0.26 14.44
CA GLU A 115 7.73 -0.68 15.65
C GLU A 115 6.50 -1.53 15.35
N VAL A 116 5.91 -1.43 14.14
CA VAL A 116 4.65 -2.11 13.82
C VAL A 116 4.63 -2.66 12.39
N LYS A 117 4.71 -3.99 12.24
CA LYS A 117 4.21 -4.69 11.05
C LYS A 117 2.72 -4.93 11.23
N ILE A 118 1.88 -4.15 10.56
CA ILE A 118 0.43 -4.42 10.51
C ILE A 118 0.21 -5.61 9.56
N ILE A 119 0.00 -6.79 10.14
CA ILE A 119 -0.35 -7.99 9.39
C ILE A 119 -1.87 -8.16 9.47
N ASP A 120 -2.55 -7.91 8.34
CA ASP A 120 -3.97 -8.22 8.22
C ASP A 120 -4.14 -9.72 7.94
N LEU A 121 -4.42 -10.49 8.99
CA LEU A 121 -4.62 -11.94 8.92
C LEU A 121 -5.84 -12.31 8.05
N ALA A 122 -6.87 -11.47 8.03
CA ALA A 122 -8.06 -11.69 7.21
C ALA A 122 -7.76 -11.43 5.72
N ARG A 123 -6.93 -10.43 5.39
CA ARG A 123 -6.38 -10.23 4.04
C ARG A 123 -5.55 -11.43 3.59
N GLN A 124 -4.73 -12.00 4.48
CA GLN A 124 -3.88 -13.14 4.15
C GLN A 124 -4.73 -14.38 3.82
N GLN A 125 -5.82 -14.61 4.56
CA GLN A 125 -6.80 -15.66 4.26
C GLN A 125 -7.59 -15.39 2.97
N ARG A 126 -8.03 -14.15 2.71
CA ARG A 126 -8.75 -13.81 1.46
C ARG A 126 -7.86 -13.88 0.22
N ALA A 127 -6.58 -13.52 0.34
CA ALA A 127 -5.58 -13.74 -0.70
C ALA A 127 -5.43 -15.22 -1.05
N ALA A 128 -5.42 -16.10 -0.04
CA ALA A 128 -5.41 -17.53 -0.30
C ALA A 128 -6.63 -18.05 -1.08
N LEU A 129 -7.76 -17.32 -1.05
CA LEU A 129 -9.01 -17.69 -1.73
C LEU A 129 -9.20 -17.00 -3.09
N GLY A 130 -8.36 -16.00 -3.43
CA GLY A 130 -8.55 -15.15 -4.60
C GLY A 130 -9.74 -14.18 -4.47
N GLY A 131 -9.75 -13.12 -5.28
CA GLY A 131 -10.85 -12.16 -5.38
C GLY A 131 -10.44 -10.70 -5.29
N GLU A 132 -11.32 -9.82 -5.77
CA GLU A 132 -11.17 -8.37 -5.72
C GLU A 132 -12.15 -7.78 -4.70
N THR A 133 -11.65 -6.90 -3.82
CA THR A 133 -12.51 -6.14 -2.89
C THR A 133 -12.62 -4.70 -3.37
N LEU A 134 -13.84 -4.26 -3.67
CA LEU A 134 -14.14 -2.86 -3.93
C LEU A 134 -14.24 -2.08 -2.62
N ILE A 135 -13.45 -1.02 -2.51
CA ILE A 135 -13.48 -0.06 -1.40
C ILE A 135 -14.00 1.27 -1.97
N ILE A 136 -15.19 1.67 -1.53
CA ILE A 136 -15.70 3.02 -1.78
C ILE A 136 -15.01 3.97 -0.81
N VAL A 137 -14.32 4.97 -1.36
CA VAL A 137 -13.54 5.95 -0.62
C VAL A 137 -14.32 7.24 -0.51
N SER A 138 -14.47 7.77 0.70
CA SER A 138 -15.07 9.07 0.99
C SER A 138 -14.15 9.88 1.88
N SER A 139 -14.16 11.20 1.69
CA SER A 139 -13.40 12.13 2.52
C SER A 139 -14.28 12.90 3.50
N LYS A 140 -13.67 13.36 4.59
CA LYS A 140 -14.22 14.33 5.55
C LYS A 140 -13.17 15.36 5.90
#